data_AF-A0A101HHY6-F1
#
_entry.id   AF-A0A101HHY6-F1
#
_cell.length_a   1.000
_cell.length_b   1.000
_cell.length_c   1.000
_cell.angle_alpha   90.00
_cell.angle_beta   90.00
_cell.angle_gamma   90.00
#
_symmetry.space_group_name_H-M   'P 1'
#
loop_
_entity.id
_entity.type
_entity.pdbx_description
1 polymer ?
#
loop_
_entity_poly.entity_id
_entity_poly.type
_entity_poly.pdbx_seq_one_letter_code
_entity_poly.pdbx_strand_id
1 'polypeptide(L)'
;MGAIAVIRLSGEGSVALVDSIFQAASGKKLESQPSHTVHFGRISDAEELLDEVLVTLFRGSRSFTGEESVEISCHGSLYIQQRLMELLIRRGARMAEAGEFTRRAFRNGKFDLSQAEAVADLIASSSRASHRVAMNQMRGGFARKLAELRDKLLQFVTLIELELDFSEEDVEFANREKLSELTNEIEQEIQTLTDSFRLGNAIKSGIPVAIIGETNVGKSTLLNLLLNEEKAIVSEIHGTTRDVIEDTVNIGGVTFRFIDTAGIRQTSDAIETLGIERTFRKIEQASIVLWMIDL
;
A
#
# COMPACT_ATOMS: atom_id res chain seq x y z
N MET A 1 11.42 19.06 8.33
CA MET A 1 10.44 19.39 9.39
C MET A 1 9.15 19.81 8.71
N GLY A 2 8.02 19.15 9.01
CA GLY A 2 6.70 19.49 8.43
C GLY A 2 6.03 20.62 9.23
N ALA A 3 5.22 21.45 8.58
CA ALA A 3 4.49 22.53 9.25
C ALA A 3 3.36 22.00 10.15
N ILE A 4 2.74 20.87 9.74
CA ILE A 4 1.57 20.27 10.40
C ILE A 4 1.85 18.79 10.65
N ALA A 5 1.37 18.29 11.78
CA ALA A 5 1.25 16.87 12.08
C ALA A 5 -0.20 16.52 12.39
N VAL A 6 -0.60 15.29 12.07
CA VAL A 6 -1.95 14.78 12.35
C VAL A 6 -1.86 13.60 13.32
N ILE A 7 -2.56 13.72 14.45
CA ILE A 7 -2.75 12.62 15.40
C ILE A 7 -4.18 12.11 15.22
N ARG A 8 -4.33 10.80 14.99
CA ARG A 8 -5.62 10.16 14.74
C ARG A 8 -6.00 9.23 15.89
N LEU A 9 -7.25 9.29 16.33
CA LEU A 9 -7.88 8.34 17.24
C LEU A 9 -9.06 7.65 16.55
N SER A 10 -9.26 6.37 16.84
CA SER A 10 -10.39 5.58 16.37
C SER A 10 -10.87 4.62 17.45
N GLY A 11 -12.17 4.56 17.65
CA GLY A 11 -12.82 3.71 18.63
C GLY A 11 -13.91 4.44 19.40
N GLU A 12 -14.67 3.66 20.16
CA GLU A 12 -15.72 4.15 21.05
C GLU A 12 -15.15 5.18 22.06
N GLY A 13 -15.84 6.31 22.21
CA GLY A 13 -15.45 7.37 23.13
C GLY A 13 -14.28 8.24 22.65
N SER A 14 -13.80 8.08 21.41
CA SER A 14 -12.71 8.90 20.88
C SER A 14 -13.07 10.39 20.82
N VAL A 15 -14.32 10.74 20.50
CA VAL A 15 -14.77 12.14 20.53
C VAL A 15 -14.84 12.68 21.95
N ALA A 16 -15.41 11.92 22.89
CA ALA A 16 -15.53 12.30 24.29
C ALA A 16 -14.15 12.50 24.95
N LEU A 17 -13.19 11.61 24.65
CA LEU A 17 -11.82 11.72 25.13
C LEU A 17 -11.17 13.03 24.67
N VAL A 18 -11.28 13.36 23.38
CA VAL A 18 -10.70 14.61 22.84
C VAL A 18 -11.45 15.83 23.38
N ASP A 19 -12.78 15.79 23.51
CA ASP A 19 -13.57 16.90 24.09
C ASP A 19 -13.20 17.19 25.56
N SER A 20 -12.67 16.20 26.29
CA SER A 20 -12.23 16.38 27.67
C SER A 20 -10.93 17.18 27.83
N ILE A 21 -10.12 17.26 26.78
CA ILE A 21 -8.82 17.97 26.76
C ILE A 21 -8.79 19.16 25.80
N PHE A 22 -9.82 19.29 24.96
CA PHE A 22 -9.93 20.32 23.95
C PHE A 22 -10.91 21.43 24.38
N GLN A 23 -10.50 22.67 24.18
CA GLN A 23 -11.35 23.84 24.35
C GLN A 23 -11.53 24.54 23.00
N ALA A 24 -12.72 24.43 22.43
CA ALA A 24 -13.07 25.13 21.19
C ALA A 24 -13.00 26.66 21.39
N ALA A 25 -12.41 27.39 20.45
CA ALA A 25 -12.42 28.86 20.47
C ALA A 25 -13.86 29.42 20.39
N SER A 26 -14.80 28.65 19.84
CA SER A 26 -16.22 28.98 19.77
C SER A 26 -17.03 28.60 21.02
N GLY A 27 -16.41 27.96 22.03
CA GLY A 27 -17.08 27.45 23.22
C GLY A 27 -17.94 26.19 23.00
N LYS A 28 -17.98 25.66 21.78
CA LYS A 28 -18.76 24.45 21.44
C LYS A 28 -18.10 23.19 22.01
N LYS A 29 -18.95 22.24 22.43
CA LYS A 29 -18.55 20.88 22.83
C LYS A 29 -18.53 19.95 21.63
N LEU A 30 -17.41 19.28 21.35
CA LEU A 30 -17.25 18.37 20.22
C LEU A 30 -18.31 17.25 20.22
N GLU A 31 -18.70 16.77 21.41
CA GLU A 31 -19.75 15.76 21.57
C GLU A 31 -21.10 16.16 20.97
N SER A 32 -21.40 17.45 20.91
CA SER A 32 -22.63 17.98 20.33
C SER A 32 -22.53 18.31 18.83
N GLN A 33 -21.34 18.20 18.25
CA GLN A 33 -21.09 18.64 16.88
C GLN A 33 -21.30 17.50 15.86
N PRO A 34 -21.80 17.84 14.66
CA PRO A 34 -22.03 16.85 13.62
C PRO A 34 -20.71 16.31 13.06
N SER A 35 -20.77 15.14 12.44
CA SER A 35 -19.63 14.55 11.75
C SER A 35 -19.18 15.39 10.55
N HIS A 36 -17.93 15.22 10.12
CA HIS A 36 -17.27 15.92 9.01
C HIS A 36 -17.21 17.44 9.22
N THR A 37 -17.06 17.86 10.47
CA THR A 37 -16.84 19.26 10.82
C THR A 37 -15.45 19.44 11.42
N VAL A 38 -14.90 20.64 11.26
CA VAL A 38 -13.59 21.04 11.76
C VAL A 38 -13.78 22.13 12.81
N HIS A 39 -13.07 22.00 13.93
CA HIS A 39 -13.16 22.89 15.08
C HIS A 39 -11.78 23.42 15.46
N PHE A 40 -11.63 24.75 15.47
CA PHE A 40 -10.42 25.40 15.96
C PHE A 40 -10.49 25.59 17.48
N GLY A 41 -9.38 25.35 18.16
CA GLY A 41 -9.29 25.53 19.60
C GLY A 41 -7.93 25.14 20.15
N ARG A 42 -7.90 24.92 21.46
CA ARG A 42 -6.68 24.67 22.24
C ARG A 42 -6.76 23.30 22.89
N ILE A 43 -5.63 22.60 22.94
CA ILE A 43 -5.46 21.43 23.80
C ILE A 43 -4.52 21.82 24.95
N SER A 44 -4.94 21.49 26.16
CA SER A 44 -4.17 21.78 27.38
C SER A 44 -4.01 20.52 28.24
N ASP A 45 -2.86 20.41 28.92
CA ASP A 45 -2.65 19.45 30.00
C ASP A 45 -2.69 20.20 31.33
N ALA A 46 -3.78 20.04 32.07
CA ALA A 46 -4.10 20.87 33.22
C ALA A 46 -4.11 22.37 32.86
N GLU A 47 -3.18 23.17 33.40
CA GLU A 47 -3.07 24.61 33.12
C GLU A 47 -2.08 24.94 31.98
N GLU A 48 -1.33 23.95 31.49
CA GLU A 48 -0.35 24.15 30.43
C GLU A 48 -1.01 24.05 29.05
N LEU A 49 -0.92 25.13 28.26
CA LEU A 49 -1.31 25.10 26.86
C LEU A 49 -0.29 24.27 26.07
N LEU A 50 -0.72 23.17 25.47
CA LEU A 50 0.14 22.36 24.61
C LEU A 50 0.20 22.92 23.19
N ASP A 51 -0.97 23.17 22.59
CA ASP A 51 -1.04 23.70 21.22
C ASP A 51 -2.41 24.29 20.86
N GLU A 52 -2.42 25.13 19.83
CA GLU A 52 -3.60 25.52 19.06
C GLU A 52 -3.77 24.59 17.86
N VAL A 53 -4.93 23.93 17.76
CA VAL A 53 -5.16 22.81 16.85
C VAL A 53 -6.45 22.95 16.07
N LEU A 54 -6.56 22.19 14.98
CA LEU A 54 -7.82 21.90 14.31
C LEU A 54 -8.23 20.45 14.61
N VAL A 55 -9.46 20.27 15.10
CA VAL A 55 -10.03 18.95 15.39
C VAL A 55 -11.10 18.62 14.36
N THR A 56 -10.94 17.51 13.64
CA THR A 56 -11.91 16.99 12.67
C THR A 56 -12.64 15.78 13.26
N LEU A 57 -13.97 15.77 13.18
CA LEU A 57 -14.81 14.72 13.79
C LEU A 57 -15.40 13.75 12.75
N PHE A 58 -15.30 12.45 13.02
CA PHE A 58 -15.96 11.39 12.24
C PHE A 58 -16.84 10.55 13.16
N ARG A 59 -18.12 10.39 12.82
CA ARG A 59 -19.09 9.65 13.67
C ARG A 59 -19.71 8.48 12.93
N GLY A 60 -20.11 7.48 13.70
CA GLY A 60 -20.72 6.24 13.20
C GLY A 60 -19.82 5.55 12.18
N SER A 61 -20.41 4.96 11.14
CA SER A 61 -19.69 4.26 10.07
C SER A 61 -19.03 5.18 9.03
N ARG A 62 -19.13 6.51 9.20
CA ARG A 62 -18.66 7.53 8.26
C ARG A 62 -17.24 7.99 8.59
N SER A 63 -16.34 7.04 8.84
CA SER A 63 -14.91 7.26 9.03
C SER A 63 -14.11 6.27 8.17
N PHE A 64 -12.78 6.42 8.17
CA PHE A 64 -11.90 5.46 7.52
C PHE A 64 -12.03 4.05 8.11
N THR A 65 -12.06 3.94 9.44
CA THR A 65 -12.16 2.66 10.17
C THR A 65 -13.58 2.12 10.25
N GLY A 66 -14.60 2.93 9.97
CA GLY A 66 -16.00 2.59 10.25
C GLY A 66 -16.40 2.75 11.71
N GLU A 67 -15.53 3.30 12.55
CA GLU A 67 -15.79 3.62 13.96
C GLU A 67 -15.90 5.14 14.16
N GLU A 68 -16.34 5.57 15.34
CA GLU A 68 -16.10 6.95 15.75
C GLU A 68 -14.59 7.25 15.71
N SER A 69 -14.20 8.41 15.16
CA SER A 69 -12.79 8.79 15.02
C SER A 69 -12.61 10.30 15.08
N VAL A 70 -11.42 10.71 15.49
CA VAL A 70 -11.01 12.11 15.58
C VAL A 70 -9.63 12.29 14.98
N GLU A 71 -9.43 13.38 14.23
CA GLU A 71 -8.12 13.81 13.75
C GLU A 71 -7.78 15.18 14.35
N ILE A 72 -6.61 15.25 14.97
CA ILE A 72 -6.06 16.46 15.58
C ILE A 72 -4.89 16.93 14.71
N SER A 73 -5.11 18.01 13.97
CA SER A 73 -4.06 18.69 13.21
C SER A 73 -3.39 19.73 14.10
N CYS A 74 -2.12 19.48 14.44
CA CYS A 74 -1.29 20.29 15.33
C CYS A 74 -0.04 20.79 14.60
N HIS A 75 0.71 21.70 15.21
CA HIS A 75 1.99 22.12 14.67
C HIS A 75 2.97 20.94 14.61
N GLY A 76 3.75 20.85 13.53
CA GLY A 76 4.65 19.73 13.25
C GLY A 76 5.87 19.57 14.18
N SER A 77 5.87 20.20 15.36
CA SER A 77 6.91 20.03 16.38
C SER A 77 6.87 18.61 16.95
N LEU A 78 8.03 17.94 16.99
CA LEU A 78 8.16 16.61 17.59
C LEU A 78 7.79 16.62 19.08
N TYR A 79 8.11 17.72 19.78
CA TYR A 79 7.75 17.90 21.18
C TYR A 79 6.23 17.92 21.35
N ILE A 80 5.52 18.70 20.53
CA ILE A 80 4.04 18.79 20.59
C ILE A 80 3.42 17.42 20.29
N GLN A 81 3.90 16.73 19.26
CA GLN A 81 3.43 15.39 18.91
C GLN A 81 3.58 14.40 20.06
N GLN A 82 4.75 14.35 20.71
CA GLN A 82 4.99 13.46 21.85
C GLN A 82 4.08 13.78 23.03
N ARG A 83 3.96 15.06 23.40
CA ARG A 83 3.13 15.50 24.54
C ARG A 83 1.64 15.24 24.31
N LEU A 84 1.14 15.47 23.10
CA LEU A 84 -0.24 15.13 22.74
C LEU A 84 -0.48 13.61 22.81
N MET A 85 0.43 12.79 22.27
CA MET A 85 0.31 11.33 22.36
C MET A 85 0.31 10.84 23.81
N GLU A 86 1.22 11.34 24.65
CA GLU A 86 1.28 11.02 26.08
C GLU A 86 0.00 11.43 26.82
N LEU A 87 -0.56 12.61 26.51
CA LEU A 87 -1.81 13.08 27.10
C LEU A 87 -2.98 12.15 26.71
N LEU A 88 -3.11 11.82 25.43
CA LEU A 88 -4.18 10.93 24.95
C LEU A 88 -4.09 9.54 25.60
N ILE A 89 -2.88 8.99 25.73
CA ILE A 89 -2.66 7.69 26.38
C ILE A 89 -3.03 7.75 27.86
N ARG A 90 -2.61 8.79 28.59
CA ARG A 90 -2.99 9.01 29.99
C ARG A 90 -4.50 9.15 30.18
N ARG A 91 -5.21 9.65 29.16
CA ARG A 91 -6.68 9.79 29.15
C ARG A 91 -7.43 8.52 28.71
N GLY A 92 -6.71 7.43 28.44
CA GLY A 92 -7.29 6.11 28.17
C GLY A 92 -7.15 5.62 26.72
N ALA A 93 -6.50 6.38 25.84
CA ALA A 93 -6.17 5.87 24.51
C ALA A 93 -5.05 4.82 24.58
N ARG A 94 -5.01 3.91 23.61
CA ARG A 94 -3.91 2.96 23.40
C ARG A 94 -3.15 3.32 22.13
N MET A 95 -1.82 3.15 22.15
CA MET A 95 -1.00 3.19 20.93
C MET A 95 -1.47 2.15 19.93
N ALA A 96 -1.75 2.59 18.69
CA ALA A 96 -2.13 1.70 17.61
C ALA A 96 -0.97 0.79 17.18
N GLU A 97 -1.27 -0.46 16.83
CA GLU A 97 -0.32 -1.36 16.18
C GLU A 97 -0.10 -0.97 14.70
N ALA A 98 0.98 -1.48 14.10
CA ALA A 98 1.23 -1.30 12.67
C ALA A 98 0.04 -1.81 11.83
N GLY A 99 -0.49 -0.94 10.96
CA GLY A 99 -1.64 -1.27 10.11
C GLY A 99 -2.99 -1.38 10.83
N GLU A 100 -3.07 -1.09 12.13
CA GLU A 100 -4.28 -1.35 12.91
C GLU A 100 -5.52 -0.59 12.39
N PHE A 101 -5.37 0.67 11.97
CA PHE A 101 -6.48 1.45 11.40
C PHE A 101 -7.06 0.78 10.15
N THR A 102 -6.20 0.33 9.24
CA THR A 102 -6.63 -0.38 8.02
C THR A 102 -7.24 -1.74 8.35
N ARG A 103 -6.65 -2.47 9.32
CA ARG A 103 -7.20 -3.74 9.83
C ARG A 103 -8.61 -3.57 10.39
N ARG A 104 -8.87 -2.50 11.15
CA ARG A 104 -10.21 -2.19 11.67
C ARG A 104 -11.18 -1.82 10.55
N ALA A 105 -10.74 -1.02 9.58
CA ALA A 105 -11.54 -0.70 8.39
C ALA A 105 -12.00 -1.97 7.65
N PHE A 106 -11.09 -2.92 7.44
CA PHE A 106 -11.40 -4.23 6.86
C PHE A 106 -12.42 -5.02 7.70
N ARG A 107 -12.19 -5.14 9.01
CA ARG A 107 -13.11 -5.84 9.92
C ARG A 107 -14.52 -5.24 9.95
N ASN A 108 -14.62 -3.92 9.80
CA ASN A 108 -15.89 -3.19 9.77
C ASN A 108 -16.51 -3.14 8.37
N GLY A 109 -15.98 -3.90 7.39
CA GLY A 109 -16.53 -4.00 6.04
C GLY A 109 -16.40 -2.73 5.20
N LYS A 110 -15.49 -1.81 5.56
CA LYS A 110 -15.22 -0.59 4.76
C LYS A 110 -14.51 -0.93 3.45
N PHE A 111 -13.69 -1.96 3.48
CA PHE A 111 -12.87 -2.45 2.38
C PHE A 111 -12.73 -3.96 2.50
N ASP A 112 -12.54 -4.66 1.38
CA ASP A 112 -12.05 -6.04 1.40
C ASP A 112 -10.52 -6.10 1.62
N LEU A 113 -9.96 -7.31 1.67
CA LEU A 113 -8.55 -7.52 1.95
C LEU A 113 -7.65 -6.95 0.84
N SER A 114 -8.03 -7.11 -0.43
CA SER A 114 -7.27 -6.59 -1.56
C SER A 114 -7.24 -5.06 -1.56
N GLN A 115 -8.34 -4.42 -1.16
CA GLN A 115 -8.41 -2.97 -1.00
C GLN A 115 -7.59 -2.48 0.20
N ALA A 116 -7.56 -3.23 1.31
CA ALA A 116 -6.74 -2.94 2.48
C ALA A 116 -5.24 -2.98 2.15
N GLU A 117 -4.79 -3.98 1.39
CA GLU A 117 -3.40 -4.07 0.90
C GLU A 117 -3.04 -2.89 -0.02
N ALA A 118 -3.98 -2.48 -0.88
CA ALA A 118 -3.76 -1.36 -1.79
C ALA A 118 -3.56 -0.01 -1.07
N VAL A 119 -4.01 0.14 0.17
CA VAL A 119 -3.70 1.34 0.97
C VAL A 119 -2.19 1.44 1.22
N ALA A 120 -1.54 0.33 1.59
CA ALA A 120 -0.10 0.31 1.80
C ALA A 120 0.65 0.57 0.48
N ASP A 121 0.20 -0.05 -0.61
CA ASP A 121 0.80 0.13 -1.94
C ASP A 121 0.65 1.58 -2.45
N LEU A 122 -0.47 2.23 -2.16
CA LEU A 122 -0.70 3.62 -2.53
C LEU A 122 0.25 4.56 -1.78
N ILE A 123 0.42 4.36 -0.48
CA ILE A 123 1.35 5.15 0.35
C ILE A 123 2.79 4.94 -0.08
N ALA A 124 3.17 3.71 -0.43
CA ALA A 124 4.52 3.37 -0.87
C ALA A 124 4.81 3.73 -2.33
N SER A 125 3.80 4.07 -3.13
CA SER A 125 3.96 4.30 -4.57
C SER A 125 4.92 5.46 -4.88
N SER A 126 5.97 5.17 -5.64
CA SER A 126 7.01 6.13 -6.05
C SER A 126 6.96 6.48 -7.55
N SER A 127 6.04 5.86 -8.30
CA SER A 127 5.88 6.05 -9.74
C SER A 127 4.42 6.17 -10.15
N ARG A 128 4.17 6.81 -11.29
CA ARG A 128 2.82 7.02 -11.82
C ARG A 128 2.10 5.68 -12.06
N ALA A 129 2.83 4.68 -12.57
CA ALA A 129 2.30 3.35 -12.83
C ALA A 129 1.88 2.63 -11.54
N SER A 130 2.75 2.59 -10.52
CA SER A 130 2.44 1.97 -9.22
C SER A 130 1.27 2.66 -8.53
N HIS A 131 1.26 4.00 -8.52
CA HIS A 131 0.15 4.78 -7.96
C HIS A 131 -1.19 4.47 -8.66
N ARG A 132 -1.20 4.36 -10.00
CA ARG A 132 -2.41 4.04 -10.77
C ARG A 132 -2.93 2.64 -10.46
N VAL A 133 -2.06 1.65 -10.34
CA VAL A 133 -2.44 0.27 -9.98
C VAL A 133 -3.03 0.23 -8.58
N ALA A 134 -2.36 0.81 -7.59
CA ALA A 134 -2.83 0.86 -6.21
C ALA A 134 -4.19 1.58 -6.09
N MET A 135 -4.37 2.72 -6.79
CA MET A 135 -5.64 3.45 -6.80
C MET A 135 -6.79 2.63 -7.42
N ASN A 136 -6.54 1.90 -8.50
CA ASN A 136 -7.54 1.03 -9.13
C ASN A 136 -7.95 -0.13 -8.21
N GLN A 137 -6.99 -0.74 -7.51
CA GLN A 137 -7.25 -1.80 -6.55
C GLN A 137 -8.01 -1.27 -5.33
N MET A 138 -7.62 -0.13 -4.78
CA MET A 138 -8.33 0.54 -3.67
C MET A 138 -9.80 0.83 -4.01
N ARG A 139 -10.10 1.15 -5.27
CA ARG A 139 -11.48 1.36 -5.78
C ARG A 139 -12.27 0.06 -6.03
N GLY A 140 -11.72 -1.10 -5.67
CA GLY A 140 -12.41 -2.39 -5.77
C GLY A 140 -12.31 -3.03 -7.15
N GLY A 141 -11.28 -2.72 -7.94
CA GLY A 141 -11.08 -3.31 -9.27
C GLY A 141 -11.02 -4.85 -9.24
N PHE A 142 -10.19 -5.41 -8.36
CA PHE A 142 -10.09 -6.87 -8.17
C PHE A 142 -11.29 -7.46 -7.44
N ALA A 143 -11.78 -6.77 -6.41
CA ALA A 143 -12.98 -7.15 -5.66
C ALA A 143 -14.15 -7.51 -6.57
N ARG A 144 -14.39 -6.65 -7.58
CA ARG A 144 -15.47 -6.85 -8.55
C ARG A 144 -15.25 -8.11 -9.40
N LYS A 145 -14.05 -8.28 -9.96
CA LYS A 145 -13.73 -9.46 -10.77
C LYS A 145 -13.83 -10.76 -9.96
N LEU A 146 -13.36 -10.76 -8.71
CA LEU A 146 -13.47 -11.92 -7.83
C LEU A 146 -14.91 -12.22 -7.42
N ALA A 147 -15.74 -11.19 -7.23
CA ALA A 147 -17.16 -11.36 -6.98
C ALA A 147 -17.88 -11.97 -8.20
N GLU A 148 -17.60 -11.48 -9.40
CA GLU A 148 -18.12 -12.05 -10.66
C GLU A 148 -17.72 -13.52 -10.82
N LEU A 149 -16.44 -13.85 -10.59
CA LEU A 149 -15.94 -15.23 -10.64
C LEU A 149 -16.61 -16.13 -9.59
N ARG A 150 -16.79 -15.62 -8.37
CA ARG A 150 -17.48 -16.34 -7.29
C ARG A 150 -18.93 -16.63 -7.68
N ASP A 151 -19.62 -15.67 -8.27
CA ASP A 151 -21.01 -15.84 -8.68
C ASP A 151 -21.13 -16.90 -9.80
N LYS A 152 -20.17 -16.96 -10.74
CA LYS A 152 -20.07 -18.04 -11.74
C LYS A 152 -19.83 -19.41 -11.09
N LEU A 153 -18.93 -19.49 -10.11
CA LEU A 153 -18.67 -20.73 -9.36
C LEU A 153 -19.89 -21.19 -8.57
N LEU A 154 -20.65 -20.28 -7.97
CA LEU A 154 -21.90 -20.61 -7.28
C LEU A 154 -22.96 -21.16 -8.24
N GLN A 155 -23.07 -20.57 -9.44
CA GLN A 155 -23.95 -21.11 -10.49
C GLN A 155 -23.52 -22.51 -10.92
N PHE A 156 -22.22 -22.75 -11.09
CA PHE A 156 -21.68 -24.07 -11.40
C PHE A 156 -22.04 -25.09 -10.31
N VAL A 157 -21.80 -24.77 -9.03
CA VAL A 157 -22.15 -25.63 -7.89
C VAL A 157 -23.65 -25.94 -7.87
N THR A 158 -24.49 -24.93 -8.07
CA THR A 158 -25.96 -25.10 -8.09
C THR A 158 -26.40 -26.10 -9.17
N LEU A 159 -25.81 -26.04 -10.37
CA LEU A 159 -26.12 -26.95 -11.46
C LEU A 159 -25.69 -28.40 -11.16
N ILE A 160 -24.54 -28.57 -10.49
CA ILE A 160 -24.06 -29.89 -10.07
C ILE A 160 -24.91 -30.46 -8.92
N GLU A 161 -25.28 -29.63 -7.94
CA GLU A 161 -26.15 -30.05 -6.83
C GLU A 161 -27.52 -30.52 -7.33
N LEU A 162 -28.14 -29.80 -8.26
CA LEU A 162 -29.39 -30.22 -8.89
C LEU A 162 -29.25 -31.60 -9.57
N GLU A 163 -28.15 -31.84 -10.28
CA GLU A 163 -27.95 -33.15 -10.89
C GLU A 163 -27.84 -34.27 -9.84
N LEU A 164 -27.05 -34.04 -8.79
CA LEU A 164 -26.82 -35.04 -7.76
C LEU A 164 -28.13 -35.38 -7.02
N ASP A 165 -28.94 -34.37 -6.72
CA ASP A 165 -30.20 -34.52 -5.99
C ASP A 165 -31.30 -35.22 -6.81
N PHE A 166 -31.29 -35.09 -8.15
CA PHE A 166 -32.31 -35.65 -9.05
C PHE A 166 -31.81 -36.83 -9.91
N SER A 167 -30.64 -37.39 -9.61
CA SER A 167 -30.00 -38.46 -10.41
C SER A 167 -30.80 -39.78 -10.52
N GLU A 168 -31.80 -40.00 -9.67
CA GLU A 168 -32.71 -41.18 -9.71
C GLU A 168 -34.05 -40.89 -10.40
N GLU A 169 -34.40 -39.62 -10.60
CA GLU A 169 -35.54 -39.24 -11.41
C GLU A 169 -35.05 -39.19 -12.88
N ASP A 170 -35.82 -39.73 -13.84
CA ASP A 170 -35.49 -39.74 -15.30
C ASP A 170 -35.51 -38.31 -15.90
N VAL A 171 -34.80 -37.37 -15.26
CA VAL A 171 -34.66 -35.97 -15.64
C VAL A 171 -33.34 -35.87 -16.41
N GLU A 172 -33.42 -35.51 -17.69
CA GLU A 172 -32.22 -35.29 -18.50
C GLU A 172 -31.30 -34.27 -17.81
N PHE A 173 -30.03 -34.66 -17.63
CA PHE A 173 -28.98 -33.79 -17.11
C PHE A 173 -29.09 -32.41 -17.76
N ALA A 174 -29.19 -31.35 -16.95
CA ALA A 174 -29.27 -29.99 -17.43
C ALA A 174 -27.99 -29.60 -18.20
N ASN A 175 -27.98 -29.91 -19.50
CA ASN A 175 -27.02 -29.54 -20.53
C ASN A 175 -25.53 -29.51 -20.10
N ARG A 176 -24.83 -30.65 -20.22
CA ARG A 176 -23.38 -30.77 -19.99
C ARG A 176 -22.53 -29.80 -20.82
N GLU A 177 -23.00 -29.40 -22.00
CA GLU A 177 -22.31 -28.41 -22.84
C GLU A 177 -22.23 -27.07 -22.11
N LYS A 178 -23.34 -26.66 -21.48
CA LYS A 178 -23.41 -25.42 -20.68
C LYS A 178 -22.46 -25.43 -19.49
N LEU A 179 -22.29 -26.59 -18.82
CA LEU A 179 -21.29 -26.73 -17.75
C LEU A 179 -19.86 -26.61 -18.30
N SER A 180 -19.57 -27.23 -19.44
CA SER A 180 -18.26 -27.14 -20.08
C SER A 180 -17.95 -25.71 -20.52
N GLU A 181 -18.93 -25.00 -21.07
CA GLU A 181 -18.81 -23.59 -21.45
C GLU A 181 -18.51 -22.71 -20.23
N LEU A 182 -19.29 -22.85 -19.16
CA LEU A 182 -19.08 -22.09 -17.92
C LEU A 182 -17.71 -22.37 -17.30
N THR A 183 -17.25 -23.62 -17.33
CA THR A 183 -15.92 -23.99 -16.81
C THR A 183 -14.80 -23.35 -17.63
N ASN A 184 -14.92 -23.37 -18.96
CA ASN A 184 -13.95 -22.73 -19.86
C ASN A 184 -13.90 -21.21 -19.65
N GLU A 185 -15.04 -20.55 -19.44
CA GLU A 185 -15.09 -19.12 -19.13
C GLU A 185 -14.38 -18.79 -17.81
N ILE A 186 -14.64 -19.56 -16.75
CA ILE A 186 -14.00 -19.41 -15.44
C ILE A 186 -12.48 -19.57 -15.57
N GLU A 187 -12.03 -20.60 -16.29
CA GLU A 187 -10.60 -20.85 -16.53
C GLU A 187 -9.93 -19.70 -17.28
N GLN A 188 -10.56 -19.17 -18.33
CA GLN A 188 -10.05 -18.02 -19.08
C GLN A 188 -9.92 -16.75 -18.24
N GLU A 189 -10.89 -16.49 -17.36
CA GLU A 189 -10.83 -15.36 -16.42
C GLU A 189 -9.69 -15.52 -15.42
N ILE A 190 -9.52 -16.71 -14.84
CA ILE A 190 -8.42 -17.03 -13.93
C ILE A 190 -7.07 -16.88 -14.63
N GLN A 191 -6.95 -17.38 -15.87
CA GLN A 191 -5.72 -17.25 -16.65
C GLN A 191 -5.37 -15.79 -16.90
N THR A 192 -6.36 -14.98 -17.31
CA THR A 192 -6.17 -13.53 -17.52
C THR A 192 -5.68 -12.82 -16.25
N LEU A 193 -6.25 -13.16 -15.09
CA LEU A 193 -5.82 -12.61 -13.81
C LEU A 193 -4.39 -13.04 -13.47
N THR A 194 -4.06 -14.31 -13.67
CA THR A 194 -2.74 -14.88 -13.38
C THR A 194 -1.66 -14.27 -14.29
N ASP A 195 -1.93 -14.11 -15.58
CA ASP A 195 -0.99 -13.52 -16.54
C ASP A 195 -0.70 -12.05 -16.23
N SER A 196 -1.69 -11.34 -15.67
CA SER A 196 -1.53 -9.94 -15.26
C SER A 196 -0.59 -9.77 -14.05
N PHE A 197 -0.38 -10.83 -13.25
CA PHE A 197 0.43 -10.78 -12.02
C PHE A 197 1.87 -10.36 -12.30
N ARG A 198 2.49 -10.90 -13.36
CA ARG A 198 3.90 -10.63 -13.66
C ARG A 198 4.14 -9.14 -13.95
N LEU A 199 3.26 -8.54 -14.75
CA LEU A 199 3.30 -7.11 -15.06
C LEU A 199 2.96 -6.26 -13.83
N GLY A 200 1.91 -6.64 -13.08
CA GLY A 200 1.50 -5.93 -11.87
C GLY A 200 2.61 -5.91 -10.81
N ASN A 201 3.27 -7.05 -10.58
CA ASN A 201 4.38 -7.17 -9.64
C ASN A 201 5.60 -6.33 -10.09
N ALA A 202 5.90 -6.33 -11.39
CA ALA A 202 6.97 -5.51 -11.95
C ALA A 202 6.68 -4.01 -11.81
N ILE A 203 5.42 -3.58 -11.96
CA ILE A 203 5.00 -2.18 -11.73
C ILE A 203 5.08 -1.80 -10.25
N LYS A 204 4.66 -2.71 -9.36
CA LYS A 204 4.63 -2.49 -7.91
C LYS A 204 6.03 -2.41 -7.32
N SER A 205 6.85 -3.42 -7.59
CA SER A 205 8.19 -3.52 -7.00
C SER A 205 9.22 -2.73 -7.81
N GLY A 206 8.98 -2.48 -9.09
CA GLY A 206 9.95 -1.91 -10.03
C GLY A 206 10.63 -3.02 -10.85
N ILE A 207 10.93 -2.71 -12.11
CA ILE A 207 11.49 -3.66 -13.07
C ILE A 207 12.97 -3.88 -12.75
N PRO A 208 13.40 -5.10 -12.38
CA PRO A 208 14.80 -5.37 -12.12
C PRO A 208 15.61 -5.37 -13.43
N VAL A 209 16.67 -4.56 -13.46
CA VAL A 209 17.58 -4.39 -14.61
C VAL A 209 18.99 -4.75 -14.19
N ALA A 210 19.63 -5.66 -14.94
CA ALA A 210 21.05 -5.94 -14.82
C ALA A 210 21.83 -5.19 -15.91
N ILE A 211 22.85 -4.43 -15.53
CA ILE A 211 23.81 -3.85 -16.47
C ILE A 211 25.05 -4.74 -16.48
N ILE A 212 25.32 -5.39 -17.62
CA ILE A 212 26.47 -6.27 -17.82
C ILE A 212 27.40 -5.72 -18.89
N GLY A 213 28.65 -6.16 -18.89
CA GLY A 213 29.69 -5.73 -19.83
C GLY A 213 31.07 -5.87 -19.22
N GLU A 214 32.12 -5.70 -20.01
CA GLU A 214 33.51 -5.80 -19.54
C GLU A 214 33.85 -4.68 -18.52
N THR A 215 34.95 -4.84 -17.79
CA THR A 215 35.46 -3.75 -16.94
C THR A 215 35.75 -2.51 -17.78
N ASN A 216 35.46 -1.31 -17.26
CA ASN A 216 35.70 -0.02 -17.91
C ASN A 216 34.85 0.34 -19.16
N VAL A 217 33.87 -0.47 -19.58
CA VAL A 217 32.95 -0.13 -20.69
C VAL A 217 31.94 1.00 -20.38
N GLY A 218 32.14 1.75 -19.30
CA GLY A 218 31.27 2.88 -18.94
C GLY A 218 30.00 2.57 -18.16
N LYS A 219 29.82 1.35 -17.63
CA LYS A 219 28.62 0.95 -16.84
C LYS A 219 28.26 1.93 -15.72
N SER A 220 29.26 2.30 -14.92
CA SER A 220 29.10 3.24 -13.80
C SER A 220 28.73 4.64 -14.27
N THR A 221 29.26 5.06 -15.41
CA THR A 221 28.97 6.36 -16.02
C THR A 221 27.51 6.42 -16.48
N LEU A 222 27.04 5.40 -17.20
CA LEU A 222 25.65 5.30 -17.64
C LEU A 222 24.69 5.33 -16.44
N LEU A 223 24.95 4.50 -15.44
CA LEU A 223 24.12 4.44 -14.24
C LEU A 223 24.07 5.79 -13.51
N ASN A 224 25.20 6.45 -13.32
CA ASN A 224 25.24 7.77 -12.67
C ASN A 224 24.48 8.84 -13.46
N LEU A 225 24.51 8.78 -14.79
CA LEU A 225 23.72 9.67 -15.64
C LEU A 225 22.22 9.41 -15.43
N LEU A 226 21.80 8.15 -15.50
CA LEU A 226 20.40 7.76 -15.30
C LEU A 226 19.89 8.12 -13.90
N LEU A 227 20.71 7.93 -12.86
CA LEU A 227 20.35 8.27 -11.48
C LEU A 227 20.29 9.77 -11.21
N ASN A 228 21.07 10.58 -11.92
CA ASN A 228 21.11 12.03 -11.71
C ASN A 228 20.05 12.79 -12.51
N GLU A 229 19.64 12.30 -13.68
CA GLU A 229 18.60 12.94 -14.49
C GLU A 229 17.19 12.66 -13.96
N GLU A 230 16.95 11.48 -13.40
CA GLU A 230 15.61 11.02 -13.00
C GLU A 230 15.57 10.54 -11.53
N LYS A 231 16.14 11.33 -10.61
CA LYS A 231 15.90 11.11 -9.18
C LYS A 231 14.40 11.15 -8.90
N ALA A 232 13.80 9.96 -8.75
CA ALA A 232 12.59 9.83 -7.98
C ALA A 232 12.90 10.39 -6.59
N ILE A 233 11.99 11.18 -6.03
CA ILE A 233 12.09 11.66 -4.66
C ILE A 233 11.99 10.42 -3.76
N VAL A 234 13.12 9.75 -3.51
CA VAL A 234 13.21 8.67 -2.55
C VAL A 234 13.22 9.34 -1.19
N SER A 235 12.17 9.12 -0.42
CA SER A 235 12.03 9.69 0.91
C SER A 235 13.13 9.12 1.82
N GLU A 236 14.00 9.99 2.33
CA GLU A 236 14.91 9.66 3.43
C GLU A 236 14.11 9.52 4.74
N ILE A 237 13.30 8.47 4.87
CA ILE A 237 12.71 8.11 6.15
C ILE A 237 13.56 6.97 6.72
N HIS A 238 14.43 7.32 7.67
CA HIS A 238 15.11 6.34 8.52
C HIS A 238 14.09 5.41 9.17
N GLY A 239 14.17 4.11 8.89
CA GLY A 239 13.50 3.08 9.69
C GLY A 239 12.50 2.16 8.98
N THR A 240 12.33 2.19 7.66
CA THR A 240 11.62 1.09 6.96
C THR A 240 12.59 -0.06 6.71
N THR A 241 12.48 -1.10 7.54
CA THR A 241 13.30 -2.31 7.50
C THR A 241 13.28 -3.04 6.16
N ARG A 242 14.47 -3.56 5.79
CA ARG A 242 14.79 -4.45 4.66
C ARG A 242 14.55 -3.78 3.30
N ASP A 243 15.56 -3.24 2.63
CA ASP A 243 16.67 -3.98 2.05
C ASP A 243 17.72 -3.00 1.49
N VAL A 244 18.83 -3.55 1.00
CA VAL A 244 19.91 -2.88 0.25
C VAL A 244 19.35 -1.71 -0.57
N ILE A 245 19.99 -0.53 -0.46
CA ILE A 245 19.70 0.63 -1.30
C ILE A 245 19.97 0.22 -2.75
N GLU A 246 18.94 -0.31 -3.41
CA GLU A 246 18.94 -0.53 -4.85
C GLU A 246 18.85 0.84 -5.53
N ASP A 247 19.70 1.08 -6.51
CA ASP A 247 19.65 2.29 -7.33
C ASP A 247 18.39 2.22 -8.19
N THR A 248 17.39 3.05 -7.89
CA THR A 248 16.12 3.08 -8.61
C THR A 248 15.98 4.34 -9.46
N VAL A 249 15.45 4.20 -10.67
CA VAL A 249 15.21 5.31 -11.63
C VAL A 249 13.76 5.25 -12.11
N ASN A 250 13.12 6.41 -12.32
CA ASN A 250 11.72 6.49 -12.78
C ASN A 250 11.63 7.02 -14.22
N ILE A 251 11.68 6.09 -15.18
CA ILE A 251 11.64 6.39 -16.61
C ILE A 251 10.20 6.30 -17.10
N GLY A 252 9.66 7.41 -17.62
CA GLY A 252 8.32 7.42 -18.21
C GLY A 252 7.18 7.08 -17.25
N GLY A 253 7.40 7.23 -15.93
CA GLY A 253 6.42 6.89 -14.91
C GLY A 253 6.46 5.43 -14.43
N VAL A 254 7.49 4.67 -14.81
CA VAL A 254 7.74 3.29 -14.38
C VAL A 254 9.06 3.22 -13.61
N THR A 255 9.06 2.52 -12.47
CA THR A 255 10.26 2.33 -11.66
C THR A 255 11.12 1.20 -12.23
N PHE A 256 12.40 1.48 -12.46
CA PHE A 256 13.43 0.51 -12.80
C PHE A 256 14.40 0.40 -11.62
N ARG A 257 14.79 -0.82 -11.28
CA ARG A 257 15.69 -1.10 -10.16
C ARG A 257 16.94 -1.76 -10.70
N PHE A 258 18.08 -1.12 -10.49
CA PHE A 258 19.35 -1.65 -10.97
C PHE A 258 19.93 -2.60 -9.92
N ILE A 259 20.09 -3.86 -10.31
CA ILE A 259 20.54 -4.91 -9.38
C ILE A 259 22.04 -4.74 -9.09
N ASP A 260 22.33 -4.48 -7.82
CA ASP A 260 23.64 -4.56 -7.16
C ASP A 260 24.78 -3.76 -7.82
N THR A 261 24.80 -2.48 -7.47
CA THR A 261 25.81 -1.46 -7.77
C THR A 261 26.75 -1.22 -6.58
N ALA A 262 26.55 -1.89 -5.44
CA ALA A 262 27.41 -1.77 -4.26
C ALA A 262 28.85 -2.32 -4.50
N GLY A 263 29.05 -3.07 -5.60
CA GLY A 263 30.36 -3.44 -6.14
C GLY A 263 30.95 -2.47 -7.18
N ILE A 264 30.36 -1.29 -7.39
CA ILE A 264 30.86 -0.27 -8.33
C ILE A 264 31.84 0.71 -7.64
N ARG A 265 32.07 0.60 -6.33
CA ARG A 265 33.29 1.15 -5.72
C ARG A 265 34.43 0.20 -6.04
N GLN A 266 35.41 0.68 -6.81
CA GLN A 266 36.62 -0.04 -7.19
C GLN A 266 37.26 -0.73 -5.97
N THR A 267 37.03 -2.04 -5.82
CA THR A 267 37.93 -2.91 -5.06
C THR A 267 38.81 -3.62 -6.06
N SER A 268 40.07 -3.20 -6.11
CA SER A 268 41.18 -3.92 -6.71
C SER A 268 41.36 -5.26 -6.00
N ASP A 269 41.08 -6.35 -6.72
CA ASP A 269 41.92 -7.56 -6.82
C ASP A 269 41.16 -8.89 -6.90
N ALA A 270 41.60 -9.67 -7.88
CA ALA A 270 41.70 -11.14 -7.95
C ALA A 270 40.48 -12.00 -7.58
N ILE A 271 39.37 -11.95 -8.32
CA ILE A 271 38.41 -13.07 -8.38
C ILE A 271 37.68 -13.16 -9.74
N GLU A 272 38.24 -13.89 -10.71
CA GLU A 272 37.67 -14.00 -12.07
C GLU A 272 36.51 -15.02 -12.16
N THR A 273 36.53 -16.10 -11.36
CA THR A 273 35.48 -17.14 -11.40
C THR A 273 34.23 -16.78 -10.57
N LEU A 274 34.36 -16.19 -9.36
CA LEU A 274 33.17 -15.70 -8.64
C LEU A 274 32.53 -14.50 -9.34
N GLY A 275 33.28 -13.74 -10.15
CA GLY A 275 32.72 -12.65 -10.96
C GLY A 275 31.71 -13.15 -12.01
N ILE A 276 32.02 -14.28 -12.65
CA ILE A 276 31.16 -14.92 -13.66
C ILE A 276 29.90 -15.50 -13.01
N GLU A 277 30.02 -16.30 -11.95
CA GLU A 277 28.85 -16.85 -11.25
C GLU A 277 27.93 -15.76 -10.69
N ARG A 278 28.49 -14.67 -10.15
CA ARG A 278 27.72 -13.50 -9.71
C ARG A 278 26.99 -12.84 -10.87
N THR A 279 27.61 -12.73 -12.04
CA THR A 279 26.98 -12.15 -13.23
C THR A 279 25.81 -13.00 -13.71
N PHE A 280 25.96 -14.33 -13.76
CA PHE A 280 24.86 -15.23 -14.12
C PHE A 280 23.69 -15.16 -13.14
N ARG A 281 23.95 -15.13 -11.83
CA ARG A 281 22.88 -14.94 -10.83
C ARG A 281 22.17 -13.59 -10.99
N LYS A 282 22.89 -12.52 -11.36
CA LYS A 282 22.27 -11.21 -11.64
C LYS A 282 21.37 -11.24 -12.86
N ILE A 283 21.79 -11.95 -13.92
CA ILE A 283 20.98 -12.16 -15.13
C ILE A 283 19.70 -12.93 -14.79
N GLU A 284 19.79 -13.98 -13.97
CA GLU A 284 18.62 -14.77 -13.55
C GLU A 284 17.60 -13.96 -12.73
N GLN A 285 18.06 -12.96 -11.98
CA GLN A 285 17.21 -12.08 -11.17
C GLN A 285 16.64 -10.90 -11.97
N ALA A 286 17.18 -10.61 -13.15
CA ALA A 286 16.81 -9.46 -13.95
C ALA A 286 15.68 -9.79 -14.94
N SER A 287 14.72 -8.86 -15.05
CA SER A 287 13.72 -8.89 -16.12
C SER A 287 14.27 -8.31 -17.41
N ILE A 288 15.28 -7.43 -17.32
CA ILE A 288 15.95 -6.79 -18.45
C ILE A 288 17.46 -6.87 -18.23
N VAL A 289 18.18 -7.27 -19.27
CA VAL A 289 19.65 -7.25 -19.30
C VAL A 289 20.11 -6.18 -20.28
N LEU A 290 20.82 -5.17 -19.79
CA LEU A 290 21.51 -4.16 -20.58
C LEU A 290 22.96 -4.58 -20.75
N TRP A 291 23.32 -5.08 -21.93
CA TRP A 291 24.70 -5.42 -22.25
C TRP A 291 25.42 -4.24 -22.89
N MET A 292 26.43 -3.72 -22.21
CA MET A 292 27.30 -2.64 -22.68
C MET A 292 28.57 -3.22 -23.31
N ILE A 293 28.86 -2.74 -24.52
CA ILE A 293 30.03 -3.10 -25.33
C ILE A 293 30.71 -1.79 -25.71
N ASP A 294 32.04 -1.74 -25.59
CA ASP A 294 32.83 -0.63 -26.12
C ASP A 294 33.01 -0.82 -27.64
N LEU A 295 32.71 0.23 -28.42
CA LEU A 295 32.63 0.18 -29.88
C LEU A 295 33.96 0.54 -30.56
#